data_AF-A0A1G2PYU9-F1
#
_entry.id   AF-A0A1G2PYU9-F1
#
_cell.length_a   1.000
_cell.length_b   1.000
_cell.length_c   1.000
_cell.angle_alpha   90.00
_cell.angle_beta   90.00
_cell.angle_gamma   90.00
#
_symmetry.space_group_name_H-M   'P 1'
#
loop_
_entity.id
_entity.type
_entity.pdbx_description
1 polymer ?
#
loop_
_entity_poly.entity_id
_entity_poly.type
_entity_poly.pdbx_seq_one_letter_code
_entity_poly.pdbx_strand_id
1 'polypeptide(L)'
;MKKINLQEIYEYVEKHISIFHQKRLNYVQNKIDLLKILKQKNPYLFRAKNMLTAQDLIKGFLDAFLQSQEETLFGDFIEGLAIFVCDKVYGAKKSELTGIDLEFEKDGVIYVVEIKAGWNWGNSSQIRQLKINFENAKKLLRAKTGRKIIAVNGCCFGKDNKPDKDGYLKLCGQRFWELISGNEKLYIDIIEPIGYRAREKNEEFAENYAQIINKLTLEFSQKFFDDGKINWEKLVEYNSGFEKIIKK
;
A
#
# COMPACT_ATOMS: atom_id res chain seq x y z
N MET A 1 -13.52 -24.60 -14.59
CA MET A 1 -12.70 -23.44 -14.16
C MET A 1 -11.93 -22.93 -15.36
N LYS A 2 -11.91 -21.62 -15.62
CA LYS A 2 -11.06 -21.07 -16.68
C LYS A 2 -9.62 -21.02 -16.19
N LYS A 3 -8.68 -21.53 -16.98
CA LYS A 3 -7.25 -21.39 -16.66
C LYS A 3 -6.86 -19.94 -16.94
N ILE A 4 -6.27 -19.26 -15.96
CA ILE A 4 -5.83 -17.88 -16.14
C ILE A 4 -4.73 -17.82 -17.21
N ASN A 5 -4.89 -16.90 -18.16
CA ASN A 5 -3.88 -16.64 -19.18
C ASN A 5 -2.90 -15.60 -18.64
N LEU A 6 -1.61 -15.95 -18.57
CA LEU A 6 -0.57 -15.02 -18.14
C LEU A 6 -0.58 -13.74 -19.00
N GLN A 7 -0.86 -13.83 -20.29
CA GLN A 7 -0.93 -12.65 -21.17
C GLN A 7 -1.95 -11.62 -20.69
N GLU A 8 -3.12 -12.04 -20.19
CA GLU A 8 -4.12 -11.12 -19.64
C GLU A 8 -3.62 -10.45 -18.34
N ILE A 9 -2.81 -11.16 -17.54
CA ILE A 9 -2.14 -10.58 -16.37
C ILE A 9 -1.11 -9.54 -16.81
N TYR A 10 -0.29 -9.85 -17.82
CA TYR A 10 0.68 -8.90 -18.37
C TYR A 10 0.00 -7.61 -18.82
N GLU A 11 -1.06 -7.72 -19.62
CA GLU A 11 -1.82 -6.55 -20.12
C GLU A 11 -2.45 -5.74 -18.98
N TYR A 12 -3.03 -6.41 -17.99
CA TYR A 12 -3.58 -5.72 -16.82
C TYR A 12 -2.49 -5.00 -16.05
N VAL A 13 -1.37 -5.68 -15.77
CA VAL A 13 -0.26 -5.13 -15.00
C VAL A 13 0.36 -3.96 -15.74
N GLU A 14 0.70 -4.08 -17.02
CA GLU A 14 1.32 -3.01 -17.80
C GLU A 14 0.46 -1.73 -17.80
N LYS A 15 -0.86 -1.89 -17.98
CA LYS A 15 -1.81 -0.78 -17.96
C LYS A 15 -1.86 -0.08 -16.60
N HIS A 16 -1.91 -0.83 -15.49
CA HIS A 16 -2.16 -0.26 -14.16
C HIS A 16 -0.88 0.11 -13.40
N ILE A 17 0.23 -0.61 -13.59
CA ILE A 17 1.53 -0.26 -13.01
C ILE A 17 2.05 1.06 -13.60
N SER A 18 1.68 1.37 -14.84
CA SER A 18 1.97 2.67 -15.45
C SER A 18 1.38 3.84 -14.68
N ILE A 19 0.18 3.66 -14.09
CA ILE A 19 -0.47 4.66 -13.24
C ILE A 19 0.31 4.85 -11.94
N PHE A 20 0.84 3.77 -11.35
CA PHE A 20 1.70 3.84 -10.18
C PHE A 20 2.93 4.71 -10.46
N HIS A 21 3.66 4.44 -11.55
CA HIS A 21 4.84 5.22 -11.92
C HIS A 21 4.52 6.69 -12.22
N GLN A 22 3.43 6.98 -12.94
CA GLN A 22 3.00 8.35 -13.23
C GLN A 22 2.62 9.11 -11.96
N LYS A 23 1.87 8.49 -11.04
CA LYS A 23 1.52 9.11 -9.77
C LYS A 23 2.76 9.39 -8.93
N ARG A 24 3.69 8.44 -8.87
CA ARG A 24 4.98 8.56 -8.16
C ARG A 24 5.80 9.73 -8.71
N LEU A 25 5.91 9.88 -10.03
CA LEU A 25 6.58 11.02 -10.67
C LEU A 25 5.85 12.34 -10.39
N ASN A 26 4.53 12.37 -10.51
CA ASN A 26 3.71 13.56 -10.24
C ASN A 26 3.83 14.02 -8.77
N TYR A 27 4.01 13.10 -7.82
CA TYR A 27 4.31 13.48 -6.44
C TYR A 27 5.59 14.31 -6.38
N VAL A 28 6.64 13.83 -7.03
CA VAL A 28 7.96 14.49 -7.04
C VAL A 28 7.91 15.85 -7.74
N GLN A 29 7.21 15.93 -8.88
CA GLN A 29 7.16 17.15 -9.68
C GLN A 29 6.25 18.22 -9.09
N ASN A 30 5.08 17.84 -8.57
CA ASN A 30 3.97 18.79 -8.38
C ASN A 30 3.37 18.81 -6.97
N LYS A 31 3.75 17.88 -6.08
CA LYS A 31 3.11 17.74 -4.75
C LYS A 31 4.08 17.81 -3.58
N ILE A 32 5.38 17.89 -3.85
CA ILE A 32 6.40 18.09 -2.83
C ILE A 32 6.43 19.56 -2.43
N ASP A 33 6.34 19.78 -1.12
CA ASP A 33 6.49 21.06 -0.47
C ASP A 33 7.31 20.84 0.81
N LEU A 34 8.37 21.62 1.00
CA LEU A 34 9.29 21.45 2.14
C LEU A 34 8.53 21.50 3.46
N LEU A 35 7.72 22.54 3.63
CA LEU A 35 6.99 22.83 4.85
C LEU A 35 6.01 21.69 5.20
N LYS A 36 5.28 21.19 4.22
CA LYS A 36 4.39 20.03 4.37
C LYS A 36 5.15 18.76 4.78
N ILE A 37 6.30 18.49 4.15
CA ILE A 37 7.12 17.32 4.51
C ILE A 37 7.59 17.43 5.96
N LEU A 38 8.12 18.60 6.33
CA LEU A 38 8.60 18.85 7.70
C LEU A 38 7.48 18.69 8.73
N LYS A 39 6.23 19.08 8.43
CA LYS A 39 5.08 18.86 9.34
C LYS A 39 4.70 17.39 9.55
N GLN A 40 4.95 16.52 8.58
CA GLN A 40 4.46 15.14 8.60
C GLN A 40 5.50 14.12 9.10
N LYS A 41 6.75 14.53 9.24
CA LYS A 41 7.84 13.63 9.65
C LYS A 41 8.30 13.92 11.07
N ASN A 42 8.94 12.93 11.68
CA ASN A 42 9.34 12.97 13.08
C ASN A 42 10.77 13.55 13.21
N PRO A 43 10.96 14.84 13.52
CA PRO A 43 12.31 15.43 13.62
C PRO A 43 13.16 14.77 14.71
N TYR A 44 12.55 14.28 15.79
CA TYR A 44 13.27 13.60 16.88
C TYR A 44 13.93 12.29 16.41
N LEU A 45 13.27 11.54 15.52
CA LEU A 45 13.85 10.32 14.94
C LEU A 45 15.12 10.66 14.13
N PHE A 46 15.09 11.72 13.33
CA PHE A 46 16.25 12.12 12.54
C PHE A 46 17.36 12.74 13.39
N ARG A 47 17.01 13.41 14.48
CA ARG A 47 17.98 13.85 15.50
C ARG A 47 18.68 12.65 16.15
N ALA A 48 17.92 11.61 16.51
CA ALA A 48 18.48 10.38 17.09
C ALA A 48 19.40 9.62 16.12
N LYS A 49 19.20 9.78 14.81
CA LYS A 49 20.10 9.26 13.76
C LYS A 49 21.38 10.08 13.55
N ASN A 50 21.57 11.16 14.32
CA ASN A 50 22.72 12.06 14.20
C ASN A 50 22.93 12.63 12.78
N MET A 51 21.85 13.08 12.14
CA MET A 51 21.92 13.74 10.83
C MET A 51 22.65 15.08 10.96
N LEU A 52 23.76 15.25 10.23
CA LEU A 52 24.61 16.44 10.31
C LEU A 52 24.43 17.40 9.13
N THR A 53 24.10 16.88 7.94
CA THR A 53 23.98 17.69 6.73
C THR A 53 22.53 17.96 6.34
N ALA A 54 22.30 19.08 5.67
CA ALA A 54 20.98 19.45 5.15
C ALA A 54 20.46 18.39 4.18
N GLN A 55 21.34 17.92 3.31
CA GLN A 55 21.02 16.96 2.27
C GLN A 55 20.61 15.61 2.87
N ASP A 56 21.34 15.09 3.87
CA ASP A 56 21.00 13.81 4.49
C ASP A 56 19.65 13.88 5.21
N LEU A 57 19.40 15.00 5.91
CA LEU A 57 18.13 15.22 6.59
C LEU A 57 16.96 15.32 5.60
N ILE A 58 17.11 16.13 4.55
CA ILE A 58 16.07 16.31 3.52
C ILE A 58 15.84 15.04 2.74
N LYS A 59 16.90 14.34 2.33
CA LYS A 59 16.79 13.04 1.67
C LYS A 59 16.05 12.05 2.57
N GLY A 60 16.42 11.97 3.83
CA GLY A 60 15.76 11.10 4.80
C GLY A 60 14.27 11.41 4.98
N PHE A 61 13.90 12.68 5.05
CA PHE A 61 12.50 13.09 5.12
C PHE A 61 11.73 12.80 3.83
N LEU A 62 12.33 13.10 2.68
CA LEU A 62 11.73 12.89 1.38
C LEU A 62 11.53 11.40 1.08
N ASP A 63 12.53 10.56 1.34
CA ASP A 63 12.43 9.11 1.15
C ASP A 63 11.31 8.52 2.02
N ALA A 64 11.26 8.91 3.30
CA ALA A 64 10.20 8.49 4.21
C ALA A 64 8.82 9.01 3.78
N PHE A 65 8.73 10.14 3.08
CA PHE A 65 7.48 10.66 2.51
C PHE A 65 7.04 9.86 1.29
N LEU A 66 7.95 9.66 0.33
CA LEU A 66 7.67 8.92 -0.89
C LEU A 66 7.31 7.47 -0.59
N GLN A 67 8.03 6.80 0.32
CA GLN A 67 7.74 5.42 0.71
C GLN A 67 6.30 5.25 1.22
N SER A 68 5.83 6.14 2.10
CA SER A 68 4.45 6.06 2.61
C SER A 68 3.39 6.20 1.52
N GLN A 69 3.66 7.05 0.51
CA GLN A 69 2.78 7.20 -0.63
C GLN A 69 2.83 5.99 -1.56
N GLU A 70 4.03 5.46 -1.83
CA GLU A 70 4.26 4.28 -2.67
C GLU A 70 3.58 3.05 -2.10
N GLU A 71 3.66 2.81 -0.79
CA GLU A 71 2.99 1.70 -0.11
C GLU A 71 1.46 1.74 -0.30
N THR A 72 0.87 2.95 -0.26
CA THR A 72 -0.58 3.13 -0.46
C THR A 72 -0.95 2.85 -1.93
N LEU A 73 -0.25 3.48 -2.87
CA LEU A 73 -0.51 3.29 -4.31
C LEU A 73 -0.31 1.85 -4.77
N PHE A 74 0.73 1.20 -4.25
CA PHE A 74 1.03 -0.19 -4.60
C PHE A 74 0.04 -1.16 -3.92
N GLY A 75 -0.42 -0.83 -2.70
CA GLY A 75 -1.50 -1.55 -2.02
C GLY A 75 -2.78 -1.60 -2.87
N ASP A 76 -3.23 -0.43 -3.37
CA ASP A 76 -4.41 -0.35 -4.24
C ASP A 76 -4.22 -1.16 -5.54
N PHE A 77 -3.02 -1.07 -6.13
CA PHE A 77 -2.70 -1.81 -7.35
C PHE A 77 -2.73 -3.33 -7.14
N ILE A 78 -2.08 -3.83 -6.08
CA ILE A 78 -1.98 -5.28 -5.85
C ILE A 78 -3.32 -5.89 -5.42
N GLU A 79 -4.16 -5.13 -4.72
CA GLU A 79 -5.55 -5.48 -4.44
C GLU A 79 -6.35 -5.59 -5.73
N GLY A 80 -6.27 -4.58 -6.60
CA GLY A 80 -6.92 -4.58 -7.90
C GLY A 80 -6.51 -5.78 -8.77
N LEU A 81 -5.22 -6.13 -8.77
CA LEU A 81 -4.71 -7.32 -9.46
C LEU A 81 -5.33 -8.61 -8.90
N ALA A 82 -5.42 -8.75 -7.58
CA ALA A 82 -6.02 -9.92 -6.96
C ALA A 82 -7.51 -10.07 -7.34
N ILE A 83 -8.27 -8.97 -7.34
CA ILE A 83 -9.68 -8.96 -7.77
C ILE A 83 -9.79 -9.36 -9.24
N PHE A 84 -8.98 -8.77 -10.12
CA PHE A 84 -8.95 -9.08 -11.54
C PHE A 84 -8.66 -10.57 -11.81
N VAL A 85 -7.64 -11.13 -11.15
CA VAL A 85 -7.29 -12.55 -11.24
C VAL A 85 -8.48 -13.41 -10.84
N CYS A 86 -9.13 -13.09 -9.72
CA CYS A 86 -10.26 -13.86 -9.21
C CYS A 86 -11.47 -13.79 -10.15
N ASP A 87 -11.74 -12.61 -10.73
CA ASP A 87 -12.81 -12.42 -11.72
C ASP A 87 -12.57 -13.28 -12.97
N LYS A 88 -11.35 -13.29 -13.50
CA LYS A 88 -11.00 -14.09 -14.69
C LYS A 88 -11.21 -15.59 -14.50
N VAL A 89 -10.95 -16.10 -13.30
CA VAL A 89 -11.01 -17.54 -13.01
C VAL A 89 -12.39 -17.98 -12.53
N TYR A 90 -13.01 -17.20 -11.65
CA TYR A 90 -14.22 -17.57 -10.92
C TYR A 90 -15.42 -16.63 -11.14
N GLY A 91 -15.30 -15.57 -11.93
CA GLY A 91 -16.35 -14.56 -12.10
C GLY A 91 -16.66 -13.80 -10.81
N ALA A 92 -15.62 -13.54 -10.02
CA ALA A 92 -15.68 -12.81 -8.76
C ALA A 92 -16.34 -11.43 -8.93
N LYS A 93 -17.13 -11.05 -7.93
CA LYS A 93 -17.80 -9.75 -7.89
C LYS A 93 -17.19 -8.91 -6.79
N LYS A 94 -17.06 -7.61 -7.04
CA LYS A 94 -16.79 -6.66 -5.96
C LYS A 94 -17.97 -6.68 -5.00
N SER A 95 -17.70 -6.80 -3.70
CA SER A 95 -18.77 -6.88 -2.70
C SER A 95 -19.37 -5.50 -2.41
N GLU A 96 -20.65 -5.49 -2.08
CA GLU A 96 -21.33 -4.32 -1.50
C GLU A 96 -21.37 -4.39 0.03
N LEU A 97 -20.86 -5.48 0.63
CA LEU A 97 -20.85 -5.69 2.07
C LEU A 97 -19.70 -4.93 2.71
N THR A 98 -19.99 -4.26 3.83
CA THR A 98 -19.00 -3.49 4.58
C THR A 98 -17.79 -4.35 4.96
N GLY A 99 -16.61 -3.92 4.52
CA GLY A 99 -15.33 -4.58 4.82
C GLY A 99 -15.10 -5.88 4.05
N ILE A 100 -15.79 -6.10 2.94
CA ILE A 100 -15.54 -7.21 2.02
C ILE A 100 -15.15 -6.60 0.67
N ASP A 101 -14.05 -7.07 0.08
CA ASP A 101 -13.56 -6.55 -1.20
C ASP A 101 -14.12 -7.37 -2.37
N LEU A 102 -14.16 -8.70 -2.22
CA LEU A 102 -14.72 -9.58 -3.25
C LEU A 102 -15.53 -10.76 -2.71
N GLU A 103 -16.43 -11.23 -3.56
CA GLU A 103 -17.22 -12.45 -3.37
C GLU A 103 -17.07 -13.34 -4.59
N PHE A 104 -16.83 -14.64 -4.38
CA PHE A 104 -16.77 -15.61 -5.48
C PHE A 104 -17.22 -16.98 -5.03
N GLU A 105 -17.50 -17.86 -6.01
CA GLU A 105 -17.92 -19.22 -5.76
C GLU A 105 -16.86 -20.22 -6.25
N LYS A 106 -16.58 -21.22 -5.41
CA LYS A 106 -15.73 -22.35 -5.78
C LYS A 106 -16.27 -23.63 -5.11
N ASP A 107 -16.47 -24.67 -5.92
CA ASP A 107 -16.89 -26.01 -5.47
C ASP A 107 -18.12 -26.01 -4.55
N GLY A 108 -19.14 -25.21 -4.91
CA GLY A 108 -20.37 -25.12 -4.13
C GLY A 108 -20.29 -24.19 -2.90
N VAL A 109 -19.12 -23.62 -2.59
CA VAL A 109 -18.88 -22.74 -1.45
C VAL A 109 -18.75 -21.28 -1.90
N ILE A 110 -19.37 -20.37 -1.15
CA ILE A 110 -19.20 -18.93 -1.34
C ILE A 110 -18.06 -18.44 -0.46
N TYR A 111 -17.11 -17.74 -1.06
CA TYR A 111 -16.00 -17.09 -0.38
C TYR A 111 -16.27 -15.59 -0.31
N VAL A 112 -16.11 -15.01 0.88
CA VAL A 112 -16.08 -13.56 1.09
C VAL A 112 -14.67 -13.19 1.52
N VAL A 113 -14.05 -12.23 0.84
CA VAL A 113 -12.64 -11.92 1.02
C VAL A 113 -12.45 -10.45 1.37
N GLU A 114 -11.70 -10.19 2.44
CA GLU A 114 -11.07 -8.88 2.69
C GLU A 114 -9.57 -9.01 2.34
N ILE A 115 -9.14 -8.31 1.29
CA ILE A 115 -7.79 -8.29 0.78
C ILE A 115 -6.96 -7.25 1.55
N LYS A 116 -5.70 -7.59 1.79
CA LYS A 116 -4.67 -6.69 2.30
C LYS A 116 -3.39 -6.93 1.54
N ALA A 117 -2.59 -5.88 1.36
CA ALA A 117 -1.29 -6.02 0.72
C ALA A 117 -0.40 -7.01 1.51
N GLY A 118 -0.19 -6.76 2.80
CA GLY A 118 0.72 -7.53 3.65
C GLY A 118 0.05 -8.32 4.77
N TRP A 119 0.74 -9.35 5.28
CA TRP A 119 0.25 -10.17 6.38
C TRP A 119 0.13 -9.42 7.72
N ASN A 120 0.96 -8.41 7.99
CA ASN A 120 0.96 -7.63 9.24
C ASN A 120 0.32 -6.25 9.05
N TRP A 121 -0.94 -6.24 8.60
CA TRP A 121 -1.61 -5.02 8.13
C TRP A 121 -2.39 -4.26 9.21
N GLY A 122 -2.71 -4.90 10.34
CA GLY A 122 -3.71 -4.38 11.27
C GLY A 122 -3.35 -4.60 12.72
N ASN A 123 -3.63 -3.58 13.54
CA ASN A 123 -3.59 -3.67 14.99
C ASN A 123 -4.82 -4.42 15.54
N SER A 124 -4.90 -4.58 16.86
CA SER A 124 -5.96 -5.35 17.51
C SER A 124 -7.39 -4.81 17.27
N SER A 125 -7.58 -3.51 17.09
CA SER A 125 -8.91 -2.94 16.81
C SER A 125 -9.34 -3.22 15.37
N GLN A 126 -8.42 -3.12 14.41
CA GLN A 126 -8.67 -3.45 13.01
C GLN A 126 -9.00 -4.94 12.83
N ILE A 127 -8.28 -5.83 13.52
CA ILE A 127 -8.57 -7.28 13.50
C ILE A 127 -9.94 -7.59 14.12
N ARG A 128 -10.34 -6.85 15.17
CA ARG A 128 -11.68 -7.00 15.76
C ARG A 128 -12.77 -6.58 14.77
N GLN A 129 -12.57 -5.48 14.05
CA GLN A 129 -13.52 -5.01 13.04
C GLN A 129 -13.65 -5.98 11.87
N LEU A 130 -12.53 -6.54 11.37
CA LEU A 130 -12.53 -7.61 10.36
C LEU A 130 -13.46 -8.77 10.77
N LYS A 131 -13.33 -9.27 12.00
CA LYS A 131 -14.16 -10.36 12.51
C LYS A 131 -15.64 -10.01 12.50
N ILE A 132 -16.00 -8.80 12.95
CA ILE A 132 -17.39 -8.33 12.96
C ILE A 132 -17.95 -8.28 11.54
N ASN A 133 -17.19 -7.72 10.59
CA ASN A 133 -17.58 -7.64 9.19
C ASN A 133 -17.81 -9.04 8.58
N PHE A 134 -16.89 -9.97 8.82
CA PHE A 134 -17.01 -11.35 8.37
C PHE A 134 -18.21 -12.09 8.98
N GLU A 135 -18.47 -11.94 10.28
CA GLU A 135 -19.65 -12.55 10.90
C GLU A 135 -20.95 -12.01 10.30
N ASN A 136 -21.02 -10.70 10.06
CA ASN A 136 -22.20 -10.06 9.45
C ASN A 136 -22.40 -10.55 8.00
N ALA A 137 -21.34 -10.60 7.20
CA ALA A 137 -21.38 -11.09 5.82
C ALA A 137 -21.83 -12.56 5.76
N LYS A 138 -21.25 -13.42 6.61
CA LYS A 138 -21.63 -14.84 6.70
C LYS A 138 -23.10 -15.02 7.06
N LYS A 139 -23.61 -14.28 8.06
CA LYS A 139 -25.02 -14.36 8.47
C LYS A 139 -25.96 -13.97 7.33
N LEU A 140 -25.70 -12.82 6.70
CA LEU A 140 -26.54 -12.30 5.61
C LEU A 140 -26.56 -13.24 4.40
N LEU A 141 -25.39 -13.65 3.92
CA LEU A 141 -25.28 -14.50 2.73
C LEU A 141 -25.83 -15.91 2.96
N ARG A 142 -25.63 -16.47 4.16
CA ARG A 142 -26.22 -17.76 4.52
C ARG A 142 -27.75 -17.69 4.53
N ALA A 143 -28.33 -16.63 5.09
CA ALA A 143 -29.78 -16.44 5.07
C ALA A 143 -30.33 -16.28 3.64
N LYS A 144 -29.60 -15.57 2.78
CA LYS A 144 -30.00 -15.32 1.38
C LYS A 144 -29.86 -16.54 0.46
N THR A 145 -28.83 -17.37 0.67
CA THR A 145 -28.45 -18.42 -0.29
C THR A 145 -28.63 -19.84 0.23
N GLY A 146 -28.67 -20.05 1.55
CA GLY A 146 -28.64 -21.38 2.16
C GLY A 146 -27.29 -22.11 2.04
N ARG A 147 -26.25 -21.45 1.52
CA ARG A 147 -24.97 -22.09 1.19
C ARG A 147 -23.90 -21.91 2.26
N LYS A 148 -22.87 -22.75 2.20
CA LYS A 148 -21.67 -22.61 3.04
C LYS A 148 -20.92 -21.34 2.62
N ILE A 149 -20.61 -20.51 3.61
CA ILE A 149 -19.83 -19.28 3.45
C ILE A 149 -18.49 -19.43 4.17
N ILE A 150 -17.38 -19.15 3.49
CA ILE A 150 -16.04 -19.10 4.07
C ILE A 150 -15.54 -17.65 3.99
N ALA A 151 -15.18 -17.10 5.15
CA ALA A 151 -14.54 -15.78 5.23
C ALA A 151 -13.02 -15.94 5.12
N VAL A 152 -12.38 -15.10 4.29
CA VAL A 152 -10.95 -15.13 4.05
C VAL A 152 -10.35 -13.73 4.22
N ASN A 153 -9.36 -13.58 5.09
CA ASN A 153 -8.42 -12.46 5.02
C ASN A 153 -7.29 -12.85 4.07
N GLY A 154 -7.32 -12.31 2.85
CA GLY A 154 -6.32 -12.56 1.82
C GLY A 154 -5.17 -11.58 1.91
N CYS A 155 -3.93 -12.04 2.07
CA CYS A 155 -2.75 -11.19 2.07
C CYS A 155 -1.89 -11.46 0.85
N CYS A 156 -1.66 -10.45 0.01
CA CYS A 156 -0.90 -10.58 -1.24
C CYS A 156 0.56 -10.98 -1.01
N PHE A 157 1.17 -10.56 0.11
CA PHE A 157 2.51 -11.00 0.51
C PHE A 157 2.60 -11.35 2.01
N GLY A 158 3.70 -12.03 2.35
CA GLY A 158 3.98 -12.53 3.70
C GLY A 158 3.65 -14.01 3.88
N LYS A 159 3.92 -14.53 5.07
CA LYS A 159 3.72 -15.95 5.41
C LYS A 159 2.96 -16.06 6.73
N ASP A 160 1.92 -16.88 6.75
CA ASP A 160 1.23 -17.30 7.96
C ASP A 160 1.03 -18.82 7.93
N ASN A 161 1.66 -19.51 8.89
CA ASN A 161 1.61 -20.95 8.99
C ASN A 161 0.39 -21.45 9.79
N LYS A 162 -0.39 -20.55 10.40
CA LYS A 162 -1.61 -20.88 11.16
C LYS A 162 -2.83 -20.23 10.51
N PRO A 163 -3.28 -20.69 9.34
CA PRO A 163 -4.28 -19.98 8.54
C PRO A 163 -5.67 -19.99 9.19
N ASP A 164 -5.99 -20.99 9.99
CA ASP A 164 -7.26 -21.03 10.72
C ASP A 164 -7.21 -20.01 11.87
N LYS A 165 -8.09 -19.01 11.78
CA LYS A 165 -8.32 -18.00 12.81
C LYS A 165 -9.76 -18.13 13.27
N ASP A 166 -9.99 -17.64 14.48
CA ASP A 166 -11.34 -17.54 15.04
C ASP A 166 -12.30 -16.77 14.11
N GLY A 167 -13.14 -17.53 13.40
CA GLY A 167 -14.18 -17.06 12.49
C GLY A 167 -13.80 -16.93 11.01
N TYR A 168 -12.53 -17.08 10.60
CA TYR A 168 -12.08 -16.86 9.23
C TYR A 168 -10.74 -17.53 8.90
N LEU A 169 -10.42 -17.67 7.62
CA LEU A 169 -9.10 -18.12 7.16
C LEU A 169 -8.20 -16.91 6.86
N LYS A 170 -6.97 -16.89 7.38
CA LYS A 170 -5.92 -15.96 6.95
C LYS A 170 -4.99 -16.67 5.98
N LEU A 171 -5.07 -16.30 4.70
CA LEU A 171 -4.24 -16.88 3.65
C LEU A 171 -3.25 -15.81 3.18
N CYS A 172 -1.94 -16.13 3.20
CA CYS A 172 -0.91 -15.16 2.83
C CYS A 172 -0.03 -15.70 1.70
N GLY A 173 0.40 -14.79 0.82
CA GLY A 173 1.30 -15.11 -0.30
C GLY A 173 0.72 -16.21 -1.17
N GLN A 174 1.52 -17.27 -1.40
CA GLN A 174 1.16 -18.41 -2.25
C GLN A 174 -0.27 -18.92 -2.00
N ARG A 175 -0.66 -19.15 -0.73
CA ARG A 175 -1.99 -19.69 -0.41
C ARG A 175 -3.13 -18.79 -0.87
N PHE A 176 -2.94 -17.48 -0.82
CA PHE A 176 -3.97 -16.53 -1.25
C PHE A 176 -4.03 -16.47 -2.77
N TRP A 177 -2.88 -16.33 -3.44
CA TRP A 177 -2.80 -16.32 -4.91
C TRP A 177 -3.34 -17.60 -5.52
N GLU A 178 -3.05 -18.75 -4.92
CA GLU A 178 -3.58 -20.05 -5.32
C GLU A 178 -5.10 -20.13 -5.13
N LEU A 179 -5.63 -19.64 -3.99
CA LEU A 179 -7.07 -19.63 -3.75
C LEU A 179 -7.82 -18.91 -4.89
N ILE A 180 -7.37 -17.71 -5.23
CA ILE A 180 -8.06 -16.82 -6.17
C ILE A 180 -7.80 -17.17 -7.64
N SER A 181 -6.79 -17.98 -7.95
CA SER A 181 -6.42 -18.30 -9.34
C SER A 181 -6.49 -19.78 -9.71
N GLY A 182 -6.44 -20.67 -8.72
CA GLY A 182 -6.20 -22.11 -8.95
C GLY A 182 -4.78 -22.44 -9.42
N ASN A 183 -3.85 -21.48 -9.42
CA ASN A 183 -2.45 -21.67 -9.81
C ASN A 183 -1.51 -21.44 -8.62
N GLU A 184 -0.85 -22.51 -8.16
CA GLU A 184 0.12 -22.48 -7.07
C GLU A 184 1.35 -21.59 -7.36
N LYS A 185 1.69 -21.37 -8.63
CA LYS A 185 2.87 -20.61 -9.04
C LYS A 185 2.58 -19.13 -9.30
N LEU A 186 1.32 -18.71 -9.27
CA LEU A 186 0.95 -17.35 -9.67
C LEU A 186 1.69 -16.27 -8.87
N TYR A 187 1.95 -16.50 -7.58
CA TYR A 187 2.68 -15.52 -6.74
C TYR A 187 4.12 -15.27 -7.21
N ILE A 188 4.73 -16.20 -7.96
CA ILE A 188 6.01 -16.04 -8.63
C ILE A 188 5.79 -15.45 -10.02
N ASP A 189 4.83 -16.00 -10.76
CA ASP A 189 4.57 -15.64 -12.16
C ASP A 189 4.24 -14.14 -12.32
N ILE A 190 3.66 -13.49 -11.30
CA ILE A 190 3.37 -12.04 -11.33
C ILE A 190 4.59 -11.14 -11.16
N ILE A 191 5.76 -11.65 -10.76
CA ILE A 191 6.97 -10.83 -10.55
C ILE A 191 7.42 -10.18 -11.87
N GLU A 192 7.50 -10.99 -12.93
CA GLU A 192 7.97 -10.53 -14.24
C GLU A 192 7.08 -9.44 -14.86
N PRO A 193 5.74 -9.58 -14.95
CA PRO A 193 4.89 -8.51 -15.46
C PRO A 193 4.95 -7.24 -14.61
N ILE A 194 5.09 -7.35 -13.28
CA ILE A 194 5.19 -6.17 -12.39
C ILE A 194 6.53 -5.44 -12.60
N GLY A 195 7.61 -6.17 -12.84
CA GLY A 195 8.94 -5.61 -13.10
C GLY A 195 9.15 -5.12 -14.52
N TYR A 196 8.25 -5.45 -15.45
CA TYR A 196 8.39 -5.15 -16.87
C TYR A 196 8.48 -3.63 -17.10
N ARG A 197 9.56 -3.20 -17.77
CA ARG A 197 9.88 -1.77 -18.05
C ARG A 197 10.02 -0.86 -16.82
N ALA A 198 10.17 -1.42 -15.62
CA ALA A 198 10.43 -0.64 -14.41
C ALA A 198 11.73 0.19 -14.53
N ARG A 199 12.73 -0.32 -15.27
CA ARG A 199 14.00 0.37 -15.52
C ARG A 199 13.82 1.69 -16.28
N GLU A 200 13.12 1.68 -17.40
CA GLU A 200 12.90 2.88 -18.23
C GLU A 200 12.21 3.99 -17.42
N LYS A 201 11.22 3.64 -16.59
CA LYS A 201 10.48 4.60 -15.76
C LYS A 201 11.26 5.11 -14.55
N ASN A 202 12.37 4.46 -14.19
CA ASN A 202 13.21 4.90 -13.09
C ASN A 202 14.20 6.00 -13.50
N GLU A 203 14.53 6.13 -14.79
CA GLU A 203 15.48 7.15 -15.27
C GLU A 203 14.88 8.56 -15.14
N GLU A 204 13.68 8.78 -15.67
CA GLU A 204 12.96 10.07 -15.54
C GLU A 204 12.71 10.43 -14.06
N PHE A 205 12.32 9.43 -13.25
CA PHE A 205 12.12 9.63 -11.82
C PHE A 205 13.40 10.06 -11.11
N ALA A 206 14.54 9.44 -11.44
CA ALA A 206 15.82 9.75 -10.82
C ALA A 206 16.27 11.19 -11.06
N GLU A 207 16.10 11.69 -12.30
CA GLU A 207 16.44 13.08 -12.64
C GLU A 207 15.56 14.08 -11.86
N ASN A 208 14.25 13.87 -11.85
CA ASN A 208 13.31 14.74 -11.13
C ASN A 208 13.56 14.69 -9.61
N TYR A 209 13.87 13.50 -9.08
CA TYR A 209 14.19 13.30 -7.67
C TYR A 209 15.48 14.03 -7.28
N ALA A 210 16.53 13.98 -8.12
CA ALA A 210 17.76 14.71 -7.88
C ALA A 210 17.53 16.23 -7.84
N GLN A 211 16.75 16.75 -8.79
CA GLN A 211 16.40 18.18 -8.84
C GLN A 211 15.65 18.63 -7.58
N ILE A 212 14.65 17.86 -7.14
CA ILE A 212 13.87 18.24 -5.96
C ILE A 212 14.71 18.18 -4.68
N ILE A 213 15.61 17.19 -4.53
CA ILE A 213 16.53 17.15 -3.39
C ILE A 213 17.38 18.40 -3.33
N ASN A 214 17.99 18.80 -4.44
CA ASN A 214 18.85 19.98 -4.49
C ASN A 214 18.07 21.24 -4.09
N LYS A 215 16.86 21.41 -4.66
CA LYS A 215 15.98 22.53 -4.35
C LYS A 215 15.57 22.56 -2.87
N LEU A 216 15.09 21.45 -2.33
CA LEU A 216 14.66 21.35 -0.94
C LEU A 216 15.83 21.53 0.03
N THR A 217 17.02 21.05 -0.32
CA THR A 217 18.24 21.21 0.50
C THR A 217 18.62 22.68 0.60
N LEU A 218 18.56 23.42 -0.51
CA LEU A 218 18.81 24.86 -0.52
C LEU A 218 17.76 25.61 0.31
N GLU A 219 16.48 25.33 0.09
CA GLU A 219 15.37 25.96 0.81
C GLU A 219 15.44 25.67 2.32
N PHE A 220 15.76 24.44 2.70
CA PHE A 220 15.95 24.04 4.09
C PHE A 220 17.12 24.79 4.72
N SER A 221 18.26 24.86 4.03
CA SER A 221 19.45 25.56 4.52
C SER A 221 19.18 27.05 4.73
N GLN A 222 18.39 27.69 3.88
CA GLN A 222 18.02 29.09 4.08
C GLN A 222 17.13 29.33 5.32
N LYS A 223 16.35 28.33 5.75
CA LYS A 223 15.35 28.48 6.82
C LYS A 223 15.81 27.90 8.15
N PHE A 224 16.56 26.81 8.16
CA PHE A 224 16.82 25.98 9.33
C PHE A 224 18.31 25.66 9.54
N PHE A 225 19.22 26.41 8.91
CA PHE A 225 20.65 26.35 9.20
C PHE A 225 21.15 27.66 9.78
N ASP A 226 21.97 27.54 10.83
CA ASP A 226 22.73 28.64 11.42
C ASP A 226 24.20 28.18 11.54
N ASP A 227 25.13 29.01 11.09
CA ASP A 227 26.59 28.75 11.17
C ASP A 227 27.00 27.35 10.65
N GLY A 228 26.45 26.96 9.50
CA GLY A 228 26.74 25.67 8.88
C GLY A 228 26.17 24.44 9.61
N LYS A 229 25.29 24.64 10.59
CA LYS A 229 24.65 23.55 11.37
C LYS A 229 23.13 23.64 11.30
N ILE A 230 22.47 22.50 11.37
CA ILE A 230 21.01 22.43 11.49
C ILE A 230 20.58 23.06 12.82
N ASN A 231 19.73 24.09 12.77
CA ASN A 231 19.04 24.62 13.93
C ASN A 231 17.83 23.72 14.26
N TRP A 232 18.10 22.73 15.13
CA TRP A 232 17.10 21.75 15.55
C TRP A 232 15.97 22.36 16.39
N GLU A 233 16.25 23.40 17.17
CA GLU A 233 15.22 24.09 17.97
C GLU A 233 14.18 24.71 17.04
N LYS A 234 14.63 25.50 16.06
CA LYS A 234 13.76 26.13 15.06
C LYS A 234 13.00 25.10 14.21
N LEU A 235 13.66 23.99 13.85
CA LEU A 235 13.00 22.90 13.13
C LEU A 235 11.89 22.24 13.95
N VAL A 236 12.16 21.96 15.22
CA VAL A 236 11.18 21.33 16.12
C VAL A 236 10.06 22.30 16.46
N GLU A 237 10.35 23.58 16.69
CA GLU A 237 9.34 24.62 16.89
C GLU A 237 8.41 24.71 15.67
N TYR A 238 8.97 24.67 14.45
CA TYR A 238 8.16 24.63 13.23
C TYR A 238 7.29 23.36 13.13
N ASN A 239 7.84 22.19 13.46
CA ASN A 239 7.17 20.91 13.32
C ASN A 239 6.09 20.65 14.39
N SER A 240 6.39 21.00 15.65
CA SER A 240 5.65 20.58 16.84
C SER A 240 5.16 21.76 17.71
N GLY A 241 5.59 22.99 17.40
CA GLY A 241 5.16 24.18 18.13
C GLY A 241 3.66 24.45 17.96
N PHE A 242 3.06 25.09 18.97
CA PHE A 242 1.68 25.51 18.88
C PHE A 242 1.53 26.66 17.89
N GLU A 243 0.51 26.63 17.04
CA GLU A 243 0.10 27.81 16.28
C GLU A 243 -0.70 28.72 17.22
N LYS A 244 -0.34 30.00 17.32
CA LYS A 244 -1.15 30.98 18.08
C LYS A 244 -2.51 31.10 17.40
N ILE A 245 -3.56 30.59 18.06
CA ILE A 245 -4.94 30.76 17.60
C ILE A 245 -5.30 32.24 17.79
N ILE A 246 -5.25 33.01 16.71
CA ILE A 246 -5.81 34.36 16.70
C ILE A 246 -7.33 34.18 16.66
N LYS A 247 -7.99 34.38 17.81
CA LYS A 247 -9.45 34.48 17.85
C LYS A 247 -9.84 35.70 17.01
N LYS A 248 -10.54 35.46 15.90
CA LYS A 248 -11.29 36.51 15.21
C LYS A 248 -12.51 36.89 16.03
#